data_AF-A0A419SRA9-F1
#
_entry.id   AF-A0A419SRA9-F1
#
_cell.length_a   1.000
_cell.length_b   1.000
_cell.length_c   1.000
_cell.angle_alpha   90.00
_cell.angle_beta   90.00
_cell.angle_gamma   90.00
#
_symmetry.space_group_name_H-M   'P 1'
#
loop_
_entity.id
_entity.type
_entity.pdbx_description
1 polymer ?
#
loop_
_entity_poly.entity_id
_entity_poly.type
_entity_poly.pdbx_seq_one_letter_code
_entity_poly.pdbx_strand_id
1 'polypeptide(L)' 'MKIAVAIDGSENALRAAKHAILLDNSDGLLLVYDEENEASPKFLKKEAESKKENANYQIITVNFNDLQDIIEEENARNYL' A
#
# COMPACT_ATOMS: atom_id res chain seq x y z
N MET A 1 -6.27 -15.78 5.66
CA MET A 1 -5.71 -14.73 4.80
C MET A 1 -5.39 -13.53 5.68
N LYS A 2 -4.12 -13.17 5.83
CA LYS A 2 -3.64 -11.99 6.56
C LYS A 2 -3.17 -10.94 5.56
N ILE A 3 -3.67 -9.71 5.65
CA ILE A 3 -3.30 -8.61 4.75
C ILE A 3 -2.46 -7.61 5.54
N ALA A 4 -1.30 -7.23 5.01
CA ALA A 4 -0.52 -6.11 5.49
C ALA A 4 -1.10 -4.80 4.91
N VAL A 5 -1.29 -3.79 5.76
CA VAL A 5 -1.71 -2.45 5.33
C VAL A 5 -0.60 -1.46 5.69
N ALA A 6 -0.15 -0.70 4.71
CA ALA A 6 0.81 0.38 4.91
C ALA A 6 0.22 1.68 4.38
N ILE A 7 0.23 2.70 5.24
CA ILE A 7 -0.23 4.07 4.97
C ILE A 7 0.99 4.96 5.15
N ASP A 8 1.09 5.98 4.31
CA ASP A 8 2.15 6.98 4.41
C ASP A 8 2.16 7.65 5.80
N GLY A 9 3.35 7.78 6.37
CA GLY A 9 3.57 8.15 7.77
C GLY A 9 5.06 8.28 8.06
N SER A 10 5.46 9.53 8.33
CA SER A 10 6.80 10.10 8.56
C SER A 10 7.97 9.13 8.75
N GLU A 11 9.05 9.40 8.01
CA GLU A 11 10.33 8.71 8.03
C GLU A 11 10.88 8.41 9.44
N ASN A 12 11.28 7.16 9.67
CA ASN A 12 12.04 6.74 10.86
C ASN A 12 13.02 5.63 10.47
N ALA A 13 14.21 5.60 11.08
CA ALA A 13 15.36 4.78 10.68
C ALA A 13 15.20 3.23 10.80
N LEU A 14 14.03 2.71 11.21
CA LEU A 14 13.79 1.29 11.51
C LEU A 14 12.89 0.54 10.49
N ARG A 15 12.69 1.08 9.29
CA ARG A 15 11.67 0.56 8.34
C ARG A 15 11.96 -0.80 7.70
N ALA A 16 13.20 -1.12 7.34
CA ALA A 16 13.51 -2.35 6.60
C ALA A 16 13.14 -3.63 7.37
N ALA A 17 13.49 -3.71 8.66
CA ALA A 17 13.12 -4.84 9.50
C ALA A 17 11.59 -4.93 9.68
N LYS A 18 10.91 -3.78 9.80
CA LYS A 18 9.45 -3.72 9.91
C LYS A 18 8.76 -4.17 8.61
N HIS A 19 9.29 -3.79 7.45
CA HIS A 19 8.81 -4.23 6.14
C HIS A 19 8.95 -5.74 5.97
N ALA A 20 10.13 -6.29 6.26
CA ALA A 20 10.37 -7.73 6.21
C ALA A 20 9.37 -8.50 7.08
N ILE A 21 9.20 -8.08 8.35
CA ILE A 21 8.22 -8.69 9.25
C ILE A 21 6.79 -8.58 8.71
N LEU A 22 6.39 -7.42 8.18
CA LEU A 22 5.06 -7.22 7.58
C LEU A 22 4.84 -8.19 6.42
N LEU A 23 5.75 -8.21 5.45
CA LEU A 23 5.65 -9.03 4.24
C LEU A 23 5.71 -10.53 4.54
N ASP A 24 6.50 -10.95 5.53
CA ASP A 24 6.65 -12.36 5.91
C ASP A 24 5.46 -12.91 6.70
N ASN A 25 4.66 -12.04 7.32
CA ASN A 25 3.50 -12.44 8.11
C ASN A 25 2.16 -12.17 7.43
N SER A 26 2.17 -11.81 6.14
CA SER A 26 0.97 -11.59 5.32
C SER A 26 0.97 -12.46 4.06
N ASP A 27 -0.23 -12.67 3.53
CA ASP A 27 -0.50 -13.33 2.26
C ASP A 27 -0.58 -12.32 1.09
N GLY A 28 -0.60 -11.02 1.41
CA GLY A 28 -0.64 -9.92 0.44
C GLY A 28 -0.50 -8.55 1.10
N LEU A 29 -0.30 -7.53 0.28
CA LEU A 29 -0.09 -6.13 0.66
C LEU A 29 -1.17 -5.23 0.05
N LEU A 30 -1.82 -4.42 0.88
CA LEU A 30 -2.57 -3.25 0.46
C LEU A 30 -1.75 -2.00 0.79
N LEU A 31 -1.35 -1.26 -0.24
CA LEU A 31 -0.56 -0.04 -0.12
C LEU A 31 -1.43 1.16 -0.47
N VAL A 32 -1.63 2.05 0.49
CA VAL A 32 -2.34 3.32 0.29
C VAL A 32 -1.32 4.44 0.40
N TYR A 33 -1.03 5.12 -0.70
CA TYR A 33 0.02 6.14 -0.72
C TYR A 33 -0.23 7.23 -1.77
N ASP A 34 0.39 8.38 -1.55
CA ASP A 34 0.49 9.43 -2.55
C ASP A 34 1.74 9.19 -3.41
N GLU A 35 1.57 9.07 -4.73
CA GLU A 35 2.68 8.80 -5.65
C GLU A 35 3.68 9.96 -5.75
N GLU A 36 3.27 11.17 -5.33
CA GLU A 36 4.10 12.36 -5.33
C GLU A 36 5.13 12.35 -4.17
N ASN A 37 4.89 11.59 -3.10
CA ASN A 37 5.78 11.49 -1.94
C ASN A 37 6.72 10.28 -2.09
N GLU A 38 7.92 10.54 -2.61
CA GLU A 38 8.74 9.54 -3.30
C GLU A 38 9.40 8.46 -2.45
N ALA A 39 9.72 8.72 -1.18
CA ALA A 39 10.71 7.89 -0.50
C ALA A 39 10.11 6.60 0.06
N SER A 40 9.15 6.70 0.98
CA SER A 40 8.81 5.56 1.85
C SER A 40 7.96 4.44 1.22
N PRO A 41 6.93 4.72 0.39
CA PRO A 41 6.06 3.69 -0.17
C PRO A 41 6.72 2.90 -1.31
N LYS A 42 7.57 3.57 -2.12
CA LYS A 42 8.27 2.95 -3.26
C LYS A 42 9.18 1.80 -2.84
N PHE A 43 9.89 1.92 -1.71
CA PHE A 43 10.76 0.84 -1.20
C PHE A 43 9.97 -0.41 -0.79
N LEU A 44 8.91 -0.25 0.01
CA LEU A 44 8.07 -1.38 0.44
C LEU A 44 7.40 -2.07 -0.74
N LYS A 45 6.91 -1.29 -1.72
CA LYS A 45 6.32 -1.82 -2.97
C LYS A 45 7.33 -2.69 -3.72
N LYS A 46 8.57 -2.21 -3.89
CA LYS A 46 9.64 -2.95 -4.56
C LYS A 46 10.00 -4.25 -3.84
N GLU A 47 10.07 -4.24 -2.51
CA GLU A 47 10.29 -5.44 -1.70
C GLU A 47 9.15 -6.45 -1.86
N ALA A 48 7.90 -5.98 -1.86
CA ALA A 48 6.72 -6.83 -2.09
C ALA A 48 6.68 -7.40 -3.52
N GLU A 49 7.04 -6.62 -4.53
CA GLU A 49 7.14 -7.06 -5.93
C GLU A 49 8.17 -8.19 -6.09
N SER A 50 9.34 -8.06 -5.45
CA SER A 50 10.35 -9.13 -5.44
C SER A 50 9.84 -10.41 -4.76
N LYS A 51 9.02 -10.29 -3.71
CA LYS A 51 8.36 -11.44 -3.07
C LYS A 51 7.33 -12.10 -3.99
N LYS A 52 6.57 -11.31 -4.76
CA LYS A 52 5.57 -11.79 -5.72
C LYS A 52 6.18 -12.62 -6.86
N GLU A 53 7.42 -12.36 -7.25
CA GLU A 53 8.11 -13.18 -8.27
C GLU A 53 8.30 -14.64 -7.82
N ASN A 54 8.35 -14.89 -6.50
CA ASN A 54 8.68 -16.19 -5.93
C ASN A 54 7.51 -16.83 -5.14
N ALA A 55 6.36 -16.15 -5.06
CA ALA A 55 5.19 -16.58 -4.29
C ALA A 55 3.89 -15.99 -4.86
N ASN A 56 2.73 -16.60 -4.57
CA ASN A 56 1.41 -16.03 -4.88
C ASN A 56 1.06 -14.86 -3.95
N TYR A 57 1.87 -13.81 -3.96
CA TYR A 57 1.75 -12.64 -3.09
C TYR A 57 1.01 -11.52 -3.81
N GLN A 58 -0.23 -11.23 -3.39
CA GLN A 58 -1.05 -10.19 -4.02
C GLN A 58 -0.63 -8.79 -3.54
N ILE A 59 -0.55 -7.84 -4.46
CA ILE A 59 -0.26 -6.44 -4.16
C ILE A 59 -1.39 -5.61 -4.75
N ILE A 60 -2.06 -4.85 -3.90
CA ILE A 60 -3.10 -3.88 -4.27
C ILE A 60 -2.58 -2.50 -3.91
N THR A 61 -2.70 -1.57 -4.85
CA THR A 61 -2.32 -0.17 -4.66
C THR A 61 -3.56 0.70 -4.75
N VAL A 62 -3.69 1.66 -3.84
CA VAL A 62 -4.69 2.72 -3.89
C VAL A 62 -3.94 4.04 -3.77
N ASN A 63 -3.94 4.81 -4.86
CA ASN A 63 -3.32 6.13 -4.89
C ASN A 63 -4.32 7.24 -4.51
N PHE A 64 -3.85 8.48 -4.47
CA PHE A 64 -4.70 9.63 -4.11
C PHE A 64 -5.82 9.89 -5.12
N ASN A 65 -5.59 9.67 -6.42
CA ASN A 65 -6.60 9.84 -7.45
C ASN A 65 -7.73 8.79 -7.29
N ASP A 66 -7.37 7.53 -7.01
CA ASP A 66 -8.33 6.46 -6.74
C ASP A 66 -9.26 6.84 -5.56
N LEU A 67 -8.71 7.50 -4.53
CA LEU A 67 -9.49 7.98 -3.39
C LEU A 67 -10.39 9.16 -3.77
N GLN A 68 -9.92 10.08 -4.63
CA GLN A 68 -10.73 11.19 -5.12
C GLN A 68 -11.94 10.68 -5.90
N ASP A 69 -11.73 9.74 -6.83
CA ASP A 69 -12.79 9.15 -7.64
C ASP A 69 -13.87 8.52 -6.74
N ILE A 70 -13.47 7.77 -5.70
CA ILE A 70 -14.41 7.19 -4.73
C ILE A 70 -15.19 8.28 -3.99
N ILE A 71 -14.52 9.35 -3.53
CA ILE A 71 -15.18 10.47 -2.84
C ILE A 71 -16.19 11.16 -3.76
N GLU A 72 -15.83 11.38 -5.03
CA GLU A 72 -16.72 11.98 -6.03
C GLU A 72 -17.94 11.09 -6.30
N GLU A 73 -17.75 9.78 -6.44
CA GLU A 73 -18.85 8.82 -6.60
C GLU A 73 -19.77 8.77 -5.38
N GLU A 74 -19.23 8.73 -4.15
CA GLU A 74 -20.02 8.76 -2.92
C GLU A 74 -20.83 10.05 -2.83
N ASN A 75 -20.22 11.20 -3.15
CA ASN A 75 -20.92 12.48 -3.17
C ASN A 75 -22.05 12.48 -4.20
N ALA A 76 -21.80 12.02 -5.43
CA ALA A 76 -22.82 11.94 -6.48
C ALA A 76 -24.01 11.06 -6.08
N ARG A 77 -23.76 9.95 -5.37
CA ARG A 77 -24.83 9.09 -4.83
C ARG A 77 -25.65 9.76 -3.73
N ASN A 78 -25.02 10.56 -2.87
CA ASN A 78 -25.72 11.25 -1.79
C ASN A 78 -26.62 12.41 -2.27
N TYR A 79 -26.48 12.85 -3.53
CA TYR A 79 -27.35 13.86 -4.15
C TYR A 79 -28.53 13.26 -4.96
N LEU A 80 -28.70 11.94 -4.96
CA LEU A 80 -29.83 11.20 -5.56
C LEU A 80 -30.78 10.69 -4.49
#